data_AF-A0A9W4PC55-F1
#
_entry.id   AF-A0A9W4PC55-F1
#
_cell.length_a   1.000
_cell.length_b   1.000
_cell.length_c   1.000
_cell.angle_alpha   90.00
_cell.angle_beta   90.00
_cell.angle_gamma   90.00
#
_symmetry.space_group_name_H-M   'P 1'
#
loop_
_entity.id
_entity.type
_entity.pdbx_description
1 polymer ?
#
loop_
_entity_poly.entity_id
_entity_poly.type
_entity_poly.pdbx_seq_one_letter_code
_entity_poly.pdbx_strand_id
1 'polypeptide(L)'
;MFNGKLSGMILTLVFMINFTFLPGLMAEAAEPVHTVTSGETVESIAKTYEISAEQLMKTNGLPDDKLFAGQRLTIIHTAYTPSIFQWSERGKKIANYAKSFIGFKKTAGEETPEKGFDSSGLIHWVLSRQNVPVDRLTVDGFYKQGMDTATPKTGDIIFFLEKDSLKVVTAGIYVGKNQFINSGYGAETVQVRSTTEDYFAKYQVAYKTYTPKGEHIVQTGETLKSISENYSISMSTIKSRNALSMDELMQGQYLQLYSNPLYPFYVNQEAAYDKAYDVIKYAYTLRGFNYVFGGEDPMIGMDCSGFIYWVMKEKGLSVKRGSAADYFSLLSKIENPKAGDLVFFRDTGTRLGVTHVGIYLGDGRFLHTTENTGVHISNLSSVYFAEKFESFGQVESLMD
;
A
#
# COMPACT_ATOMS: atom_id res chain seq x y z
N MET A 1 -17.01 -81.15 48.58
CA MET A 1 -18.47 -80.92 48.61
C MET A 1 -18.71 -79.42 48.62
N PHE A 2 -19.52 -78.97 47.67
CA PHE A 2 -20.16 -77.66 47.49
C PHE A 2 -19.35 -76.39 47.16
N ASN A 3 -19.53 -76.01 45.89
CA ASN A 3 -19.30 -74.74 45.21
C ASN A 3 -20.14 -73.58 45.77
N GLY A 4 -19.65 -72.34 45.61
CA GLY A 4 -20.46 -71.11 45.64
C GLY A 4 -19.65 -69.88 45.21
N LYS A 5 -20.01 -69.29 44.07
CA LYS A 5 -19.38 -68.13 43.38
C LYS A 5 -19.83 -66.76 43.93
N LEU A 6 -19.16 -65.71 43.41
CA LEU A 6 -19.51 -64.27 43.32
C LEU A 6 -19.14 -63.42 44.55
N SER A 7 -18.64 -62.20 44.45
CA SER A 7 -18.48 -61.26 43.32
C SER A 7 -17.41 -60.22 43.69
N GLY A 8 -16.70 -59.69 42.70
CA GLY A 8 -15.67 -58.66 42.87
C GLY A 8 -16.24 -57.27 43.19
N MET A 9 -15.45 -56.47 43.88
CA MET A 9 -15.56 -55.01 43.94
C MET A 9 -14.15 -54.43 43.86
N ILE A 10 -13.77 -54.00 42.66
CA ILE A 10 -12.65 -53.09 42.43
C ILE A 10 -13.18 -51.69 42.74
N LEU A 11 -12.65 -51.06 43.78
CA LEU A 11 -12.97 -49.69 44.15
C LEU A 11 -12.17 -48.75 43.24
N THR A 12 -12.75 -48.37 42.10
CA THR A 12 -12.18 -47.33 41.22
C THR A 12 -12.49 -45.96 41.82
N LEU A 13 -11.47 -45.30 42.37
CA LEU A 13 -11.53 -43.94 42.88
C LEU A 13 -11.66 -42.97 41.68
N VAL A 14 -12.87 -42.46 41.42
CA VAL A 14 -13.11 -41.42 40.41
C VAL A 14 -12.81 -40.06 41.05
N PHE A 15 -11.70 -39.43 40.67
CA PHE A 15 -11.46 -38.02 40.94
C PHE A 15 -12.40 -37.17 40.06
N MET A 16 -13.51 -36.70 40.63
CA MET A 16 -14.30 -35.61 40.05
C MET A 16 -13.56 -34.30 40.28
N ILE A 17 -12.84 -33.82 39.27
CA ILE A 17 -12.35 -32.44 39.23
C ILE A 17 -13.57 -31.57 38.91
N ASN A 18 -14.14 -30.93 39.92
CA ASN A 18 -15.10 -29.85 39.74
C ASN A 18 -14.38 -28.66 39.10
N PHE A 19 -14.50 -28.50 37.78
CA PHE A 19 -14.18 -27.24 37.12
C PHE A 19 -15.33 -26.25 37.40
N THR A 20 -15.14 -25.38 38.39
CA THR A 20 -15.92 -24.16 38.49
C THR A 20 -15.58 -23.28 37.30
N PHE A 21 -16.44 -23.29 36.27
CA PHE A 21 -16.38 -22.33 35.18
C PHE A 21 -16.54 -20.92 35.76
N LEU A 22 -15.46 -20.13 35.75
CA LEU A 22 -15.53 -18.69 35.89
C LEU A 22 -16.21 -18.14 34.61
N PRO A 23 -17.40 -17.51 34.69
CA PRO A 23 -18.02 -16.90 33.54
C PRO A 23 -17.32 -15.55 33.29
N GLY A 24 -16.43 -15.50 32.30
CA GLY A 24 -15.75 -14.23 32.01
C GLY A 24 -14.49 -14.30 31.15
N LEU A 25 -14.43 -15.17 30.15
CA LEU A 25 -13.53 -15.03 29.00
C LEU A 25 -14.09 -15.90 27.89
N MET A 26 -14.86 -15.30 27.01
CA MET A 26 -15.13 -15.91 25.71
C MET A 26 -13.79 -15.91 24.97
N ALA A 27 -13.08 -17.04 25.01
CA ALA A 27 -12.02 -17.29 24.05
C ALA A 27 -12.68 -17.29 22.68
N GLU A 28 -12.41 -16.26 21.88
CA GLU A 28 -12.77 -16.24 20.46
C GLU A 28 -12.15 -17.51 19.86
N ALA A 29 -12.99 -18.46 19.42
CA ALA A 29 -12.51 -19.70 18.85
C ALA A 29 -11.58 -19.36 17.68
N ALA A 30 -10.35 -19.87 17.70
CA ALA A 30 -9.40 -19.61 16.64
C ALA A 30 -10.02 -20.01 15.29
N GLU A 31 -10.10 -19.05 14.37
CA GLU A 31 -10.67 -19.29 13.04
C GLU A 31 -9.94 -20.47 12.38
N PRO A 32 -10.64 -21.43 11.74
CA PRO A 32 -9.99 -22.56 11.12
C PRO A 32 -9.07 -22.08 9.99
N VAL A 33 -7.84 -22.61 9.96
CA VAL A 33 -6.82 -22.25 8.97
C VAL A 33 -6.48 -23.47 8.13
N HIS A 34 -6.53 -23.32 6.81
CA HIS A 34 -6.04 -24.28 5.84
C HIS A 34 -4.61 -23.89 5.41
N THR A 35 -3.70 -24.87 5.31
CA THR A 35 -2.34 -24.64 4.79
C THR A 35 -2.24 -25.24 3.40
N VAL A 36 -2.01 -24.39 2.41
CA VAL A 36 -1.93 -24.76 0.99
C VAL A 36 -0.81 -25.76 0.77
N THR A 37 -1.14 -26.85 0.10
CA THR A 37 -0.21 -27.88 -0.38
C THR A 37 0.03 -27.72 -1.88
N SER A 38 1.08 -28.36 -2.38
CA SER A 38 1.48 -28.24 -3.79
C SER A 38 0.37 -28.74 -4.72
N GLY A 39 -0.10 -27.87 -5.62
CA GLY A 39 -1.12 -28.19 -6.63
C GLY A 39 -2.56 -27.88 -6.23
N GLU A 40 -2.80 -27.43 -5.00
CA GLU A 40 -4.13 -26.92 -4.63
C GLU A 40 -4.43 -25.58 -5.33
N THR A 41 -5.70 -25.40 -5.69
CA THR A 41 -6.24 -24.15 -6.24
C THR A 41 -7.25 -23.54 -5.27
N VAL A 42 -7.62 -22.29 -5.49
CA VAL A 42 -8.68 -21.64 -4.72
C VAL A 42 -9.98 -22.45 -4.81
N GLU A 43 -10.31 -22.99 -5.98
CA GLU A 43 -11.52 -23.79 -6.21
C GLU A 43 -11.48 -25.12 -5.47
N SER A 44 -10.34 -25.83 -5.47
CA SER A 44 -10.25 -27.12 -4.79
C SER A 44 -10.40 -26.96 -3.27
N ILE A 45 -9.79 -25.91 -2.70
CA ILE A 45 -9.87 -25.59 -1.28
C ILE A 45 -11.28 -25.13 -0.93
N ALA A 46 -11.85 -24.19 -1.69
CA ALA A 46 -13.20 -23.68 -1.45
C ALA A 46 -14.25 -24.81 -1.49
N LYS A 47 -14.13 -25.73 -2.46
CA LYS A 47 -14.97 -26.94 -2.55
C LYS A 47 -14.82 -27.84 -1.33
N THR A 48 -13.60 -28.02 -0.82
CA THR A 48 -13.31 -28.86 0.36
C THR A 48 -14.02 -28.34 1.61
N TYR A 49 -14.13 -27.01 1.75
CA TYR A 49 -14.78 -26.36 2.88
C TYR A 49 -16.21 -25.89 2.58
N GLU A 50 -16.80 -26.29 1.46
CA GLU A 50 -18.17 -25.92 1.08
C GLU A 50 -18.44 -24.40 1.09
N ILE A 51 -17.43 -23.60 0.72
CA ILE A 51 -17.52 -22.15 0.56
C ILE A 51 -17.29 -21.76 -0.91
N SER A 52 -17.62 -20.52 -1.29
CA SER A 52 -17.29 -20.04 -2.64
C SER A 52 -15.81 -19.65 -2.74
N ALA A 53 -15.24 -19.78 -3.94
CA ALA A 53 -13.90 -19.30 -4.24
C ALA A 53 -13.76 -17.80 -3.94
N GLU A 54 -14.78 -17.01 -4.30
CA GLU A 54 -14.83 -15.58 -4.02
C GLU A 54 -14.79 -15.27 -2.51
N GLN A 55 -15.51 -16.05 -1.70
CA GLN A 55 -15.50 -15.92 -0.24
C GLN A 55 -14.11 -16.20 0.32
N LEU A 56 -13.47 -17.29 -0.12
CA LEU A 56 -12.13 -17.67 0.30
C LEU A 56 -11.11 -16.57 -0.04
N MET A 57 -11.17 -16.04 -1.27
CA MET A 57 -10.30 -14.97 -1.74
C MET A 57 -10.50 -13.67 -0.96
N LYS A 58 -11.76 -13.21 -0.82
CA LYS A 58 -12.07 -11.95 -0.10
C LYS A 58 -11.65 -12.00 1.36
N THR A 59 -11.91 -13.12 2.03
CA THR A 59 -11.52 -13.34 3.43
C THR A 59 -10.02 -13.19 3.63
N ASN A 60 -9.24 -13.77 2.71
CA ASN A 60 -7.78 -13.81 2.80
C ASN A 60 -7.08 -12.65 2.09
N GLY A 61 -7.85 -11.70 1.54
CA GLY A 61 -7.30 -10.60 0.76
C GLY A 61 -6.53 -11.05 -0.49
N LEU A 62 -6.82 -12.25 -1.04
CA LEU A 62 -6.13 -12.76 -2.21
C LEU A 62 -6.39 -11.83 -3.41
N PRO A 63 -5.33 -11.38 -4.11
CA PRO A 63 -5.47 -10.48 -5.26
C PRO A 63 -5.94 -11.23 -6.52
N ASP A 64 -5.59 -12.50 -6.62
CA ASP A 64 -5.91 -13.43 -7.70
C ASP A 64 -5.95 -14.87 -7.15
N ASP A 65 -6.16 -15.85 -8.04
CA ASP A 65 -6.27 -17.27 -7.73
C ASP A 65 -4.91 -17.97 -7.51
N LYS A 66 -3.79 -17.24 -7.63
CA LYS A 66 -2.45 -17.80 -7.44
C LYS A 66 -2.20 -18.07 -5.96
N LEU A 67 -1.94 -19.34 -5.65
CA LEU A 67 -1.58 -19.81 -4.32
C LEU A 67 -0.12 -20.29 -4.25
N PHE A 68 0.44 -20.27 -3.05
CA PHE A 68 1.80 -20.73 -2.78
C PHE A 68 1.79 -21.85 -1.74
N ALA A 69 2.58 -22.90 -1.96
CA ALA A 69 2.71 -23.97 -0.96
C ALA A 69 3.17 -23.41 0.38
N GLY A 70 2.52 -23.81 1.47
CA GLY A 70 2.71 -23.28 2.82
C GLY A 70 1.89 -22.03 3.15
N GLN A 71 1.21 -21.41 2.18
CA GLN A 71 0.33 -20.28 2.41
C GLN A 71 -0.84 -20.67 3.30
N ARG A 72 -1.17 -19.83 4.27
CA ARG A 72 -2.18 -20.11 5.32
C ARG A 72 -3.45 -19.32 5.04
N LEU A 73 -4.52 -20.00 4.68
CA LEU A 73 -5.81 -19.38 4.37
C LEU A 73 -6.78 -19.57 5.53
N THR A 74 -7.30 -18.47 6.07
CA THR A 74 -8.42 -18.47 7.00
C THR A 74 -9.68 -18.95 6.29
N ILE A 75 -10.40 -19.88 6.90
CA ILE A 75 -11.66 -20.43 6.42
C ILE A 75 -12.79 -19.85 7.27
N ILE A 76 -13.67 -19.05 6.67
CA ILE A 76 -14.89 -18.57 7.31
C ILE A 76 -16.12 -19.01 6.51
N HIS A 77 -17.11 -19.57 7.20
CA HIS A 77 -18.38 -20.02 6.59
C HIS A 77 -19.44 -18.92 6.58
N THR A 78 -19.22 -17.84 7.34
CA THR A 78 -20.08 -16.66 7.34
C THR A 78 -19.81 -15.82 6.10
N ALA A 79 -20.87 -15.32 5.47
CA ALA A 79 -20.76 -14.46 4.28
C ALA A 79 -19.88 -13.22 4.57
N TYR A 80 -18.87 -13.00 3.75
CA TYR A 80 -18.01 -11.81 3.79
C TYR A 80 -18.81 -10.60 3.31
N THR A 81 -18.92 -9.58 4.15
CA THR A 81 -19.56 -8.31 3.80
C THR A 81 -18.50 -7.23 3.59
N PRO A 82 -18.18 -6.84 2.34
CA PRO A 82 -17.24 -5.76 2.10
C PRO A 82 -17.78 -4.44 2.65
N SER A 83 -16.91 -3.62 3.24
CA SER A 83 -17.23 -2.21 3.47
C SER A 83 -17.45 -1.49 2.15
N ILE A 84 -18.47 -0.63 2.15
CA ILE A 84 -18.74 0.33 1.07
C ILE A 84 -17.59 1.33 0.88
N PHE A 85 -16.74 1.49 1.89
CA PHE A 85 -15.59 2.38 1.89
C PHE A 85 -14.35 1.62 1.44
N GLN A 86 -13.98 1.78 0.15
CA GLN A 86 -12.89 1.03 -0.47
C GLN A 86 -11.55 1.12 0.29
N TRP A 87 -11.17 2.30 0.79
CA TRP A 87 -9.92 2.45 1.57
C TRP A 87 -9.90 1.55 2.81
N SER A 88 -11.06 1.34 3.46
CA SER A 88 -11.15 0.50 4.65
C SER A 88 -11.03 -0.98 4.28
N GLU A 89 -11.63 -1.40 3.17
CA GLU A 89 -11.48 -2.76 2.66
C GLU A 89 -10.06 -3.05 2.22
N ARG A 90 -9.41 -2.08 1.57
CA ARG A 90 -8.04 -2.23 1.09
C ARG A 90 -7.07 -2.50 2.23
N GLY A 91 -7.19 -1.76 3.34
CA GLY A 91 -6.38 -2.01 4.55
C GLY A 91 -6.57 -3.42 5.14
N LYS A 92 -7.82 -3.90 5.19
CA LYS A 92 -8.12 -5.28 5.62
C LYS A 92 -7.51 -6.32 4.67
N LYS A 93 -7.64 -6.13 3.36
CA LYS A 93 -7.05 -7.03 2.35
C LYS A 93 -5.54 -7.09 2.46
N ILE A 94 -4.87 -5.95 2.60
CA ILE A 94 -3.41 -5.86 2.84
C ILE A 94 -3.02 -6.71 4.06
N ALA A 95 -3.67 -6.50 5.19
CA ALA A 95 -3.35 -7.24 6.41
C ALA A 95 -3.66 -8.73 6.31
N ASN A 96 -4.80 -9.12 5.75
CA ASN A 96 -5.19 -10.52 5.62
C ASN A 96 -4.28 -11.26 4.63
N TYR A 97 -3.90 -10.60 3.53
CA TYR A 97 -2.95 -11.17 2.58
C TYR A 97 -1.58 -11.37 3.22
N ALA A 98 -1.11 -10.40 4.00
CA ALA A 98 0.12 -10.54 4.78
C ALA A 98 0.06 -11.71 5.78
N LYS A 99 -1.09 -11.93 6.45
CA LYS A 99 -1.26 -13.06 7.40
C LYS A 99 -1.08 -14.40 6.70
N SER A 100 -1.45 -14.49 5.43
CA SER A 100 -1.34 -15.74 4.67
C SER A 100 0.10 -16.22 4.49
N PHE A 101 1.09 -15.33 4.64
CA PHE A 101 2.51 -15.66 4.56
C PHE A 101 3.16 -16.02 5.88
N ILE A 102 2.42 -16.08 7.00
CA ILE A 102 2.99 -16.53 8.29
C ILE A 102 3.63 -17.92 8.13
N GLY A 103 4.88 -18.05 8.56
CA GLY A 103 5.69 -19.27 8.42
C GLY A 103 6.63 -19.29 7.20
N PHE A 104 6.48 -18.36 6.25
CA PHE A 104 7.40 -18.25 5.11
C PHE A 104 8.79 -17.84 5.56
N LYS A 105 9.83 -18.36 4.91
CA LYS A 105 11.22 -18.12 5.30
C LYS A 105 11.60 -16.64 5.16
N LYS A 106 12.48 -16.20 6.06
CA LYS A 106 13.18 -14.93 5.90
C LYS A 106 14.39 -15.11 4.99
N THR A 107 14.50 -14.28 3.96
CA THR A 107 15.66 -14.24 3.06
C THR A 107 16.01 -12.79 2.75
N ALA A 108 17.26 -12.38 3.02
CA ALA A 108 17.68 -10.98 2.87
C ALA A 108 17.66 -10.54 1.41
N GLY A 109 17.09 -9.36 1.12
CA GLY A 109 16.96 -8.81 -0.23
C GLY A 109 15.80 -9.40 -1.04
N GLU A 110 15.26 -10.56 -0.63
CA GLU A 110 14.19 -11.25 -1.34
C GLU A 110 12.80 -10.72 -0.98
N GLU A 111 11.88 -10.89 -1.92
CA GLU A 111 10.56 -10.27 -1.91
C GLU A 111 9.45 -11.17 -2.46
N THR A 112 9.71 -12.46 -2.65
CA THR A 112 8.71 -13.38 -3.21
C THR A 112 8.42 -14.54 -2.27
N PRO A 113 7.20 -15.09 -2.29
CA PRO A 113 6.85 -16.26 -1.48
C PRO A 113 7.80 -17.45 -1.71
N GLU A 114 8.28 -17.66 -2.95
CA GLU A 114 9.13 -18.80 -3.30
C GLU A 114 10.54 -18.69 -2.73
N LYS A 115 11.10 -17.47 -2.70
CA LYS A 115 12.47 -17.22 -2.22
C LYS A 115 12.53 -16.81 -0.75
N GLY A 116 11.42 -16.37 -0.19
CA GLY A 116 11.30 -15.81 1.15
C GLY A 116 11.26 -14.28 1.14
N PHE A 117 11.10 -13.71 2.33
CA PHE A 117 10.91 -12.27 2.49
C PHE A 117 11.90 -11.68 3.50
N ASP A 118 12.50 -10.54 3.20
CA ASP A 118 12.89 -9.59 4.26
C ASP A 118 11.72 -8.65 4.62
N SER A 119 11.89 -7.78 5.63
CA SER A 119 10.81 -6.86 6.05
C SER A 119 10.30 -6.00 4.90
N SER A 120 11.23 -5.44 4.11
CA SER A 120 10.89 -4.54 3.00
C SER A 120 10.33 -5.29 1.79
N GLY A 121 10.79 -6.51 1.54
CA GLY A 121 10.26 -7.39 0.50
C GLY A 121 8.84 -7.83 0.81
N LEU A 122 8.53 -8.18 2.07
CA LEU A 122 7.15 -8.50 2.48
C LEU A 122 6.21 -7.30 2.29
N ILE A 123 6.64 -6.11 2.70
CA ILE A 123 5.88 -4.87 2.54
C ILE A 123 5.63 -4.59 1.05
N HIS A 124 6.70 -4.61 0.23
CA HIS A 124 6.61 -4.39 -1.21
C HIS A 124 5.66 -5.39 -1.88
N TRP A 125 5.82 -6.69 -1.60
CA TRP A 125 4.98 -7.74 -2.16
C TRP A 125 3.51 -7.53 -1.81
N VAL A 126 3.19 -7.37 -0.52
CA VAL A 126 1.78 -7.24 -0.10
C VAL A 126 1.15 -5.97 -0.67
N LEU A 127 1.87 -4.83 -0.66
CA LEU A 127 1.33 -3.57 -1.16
C LEU A 127 1.14 -3.59 -2.68
N SER A 128 2.14 -4.03 -3.45
CA SER A 128 2.07 -4.08 -4.92
C SER A 128 0.96 -5.00 -5.41
N ARG A 129 0.78 -6.16 -4.77
CA ARG A 129 -0.30 -7.12 -5.07
C ARG A 129 -1.69 -6.57 -4.74
N GLN A 130 -1.79 -5.54 -3.90
CA GLN A 130 -3.03 -4.79 -3.63
C GLN A 130 -3.12 -3.51 -4.47
N ASN A 131 -2.41 -3.46 -5.59
CA ASN A 131 -2.32 -2.35 -6.55
C ASN A 131 -1.91 -1.02 -5.91
N VAL A 132 -1.19 -1.06 -4.78
CA VAL A 132 -0.64 0.16 -4.16
C VAL A 132 0.59 0.54 -4.98
N PRO A 133 0.61 1.72 -5.63
CA PRO A 133 1.68 2.09 -6.54
C PRO A 133 2.91 2.52 -5.74
N VAL A 134 3.79 1.56 -5.46
CA VAL A 134 5.05 1.75 -4.74
C VAL A 134 6.18 1.01 -5.47
N ASP A 135 7.34 1.65 -5.55
CA ASP A 135 8.56 1.00 -6.01
C ASP A 135 9.08 -0.03 -4.97
N ARG A 136 10.01 -0.88 -5.39
CA ARG A 136 10.80 -1.71 -4.48
C ARG A 136 11.75 -0.83 -3.68
N LEU A 137 11.44 -0.63 -2.40
CA LEU A 137 12.19 0.23 -1.50
C LEU A 137 12.81 -0.55 -0.33
N THR A 138 13.83 0.03 0.30
CA THR A 138 14.28 -0.41 1.63
C THR A 138 13.24 -0.04 2.69
N VAL A 139 13.43 -0.51 3.92
CA VAL A 139 12.57 -0.11 5.06
C VAL A 139 12.58 1.40 5.28
N ASP A 140 13.76 2.04 5.19
CA ASP A 140 13.91 3.50 5.27
C ASP A 140 13.19 4.22 4.11
N GLY A 141 13.29 3.67 2.89
CA GLY A 141 12.58 4.20 1.73
C GLY A 141 11.07 4.22 1.92
N PHE A 142 10.49 3.11 2.40
CA PHE A 142 9.07 3.06 2.76
C PHE A 142 8.75 4.11 3.84
N TYR A 143 9.52 4.17 4.93
CA TYR A 143 9.30 5.16 5.99
C TYR A 143 9.25 6.61 5.46
N LYS A 144 10.16 6.99 4.58
CA LYS A 144 10.22 8.33 3.98
C LYS A 144 9.05 8.63 3.03
N GLN A 145 8.64 7.63 2.26
CA GLN A 145 7.58 7.78 1.26
C GLN A 145 6.17 7.79 1.88
N GLY A 146 5.93 6.95 2.89
CA GLY A 146 4.61 6.79 3.50
C GLY A 146 4.10 8.05 4.21
N MET A 147 2.78 8.16 4.33
CA MET A 147 2.14 9.29 5.02
C MET A 147 2.00 9.02 6.51
N ASP A 148 2.37 9.97 7.36
CA ASP A 148 2.22 9.86 8.81
C ASP A 148 0.76 9.68 9.22
N THR A 149 0.52 8.77 10.18
CA THR A 149 -0.80 8.60 10.81
C THR A 149 -0.65 8.38 12.31
N ALA A 150 -1.39 9.15 13.10
CA ALA A 150 -1.48 8.99 14.55
C ALA A 150 -2.57 7.97 14.97
N THR A 151 -3.41 7.56 14.02
CA THR A 151 -4.52 6.62 14.24
C THR A 151 -4.35 5.43 13.30
N PRO A 152 -3.39 4.52 13.56
CA PRO A 152 -3.08 3.43 12.66
C PRO A 152 -4.25 2.47 12.55
N LYS A 153 -4.47 1.98 11.33
CA LYS A 153 -5.49 1.00 10.98
C LYS A 153 -4.82 -0.24 10.44
N THR A 154 -5.51 -1.36 10.54
CA THR A 154 -5.12 -2.60 9.89
C THR A 154 -4.74 -2.36 8.43
N GLY A 155 -3.54 -2.81 8.05
CA GLY A 155 -2.94 -2.60 6.72
C GLY A 155 -1.95 -1.43 6.64
N ASP A 156 -1.93 -0.52 7.63
CA ASP A 156 -0.87 0.50 7.74
C ASP A 156 0.49 -0.17 8.04
N ILE A 157 1.58 0.54 7.76
CA ILE A 157 2.93 0.05 8.01
C ILE A 157 3.44 0.63 9.32
N ILE A 158 3.88 -0.25 10.21
CA ILE A 158 4.53 0.10 11.47
C ILE A 158 6.05 0.10 11.30
N PHE A 159 6.73 1.10 11.83
CA PHE A 159 8.18 1.24 11.81
C PHE A 159 8.73 1.35 13.22
N PHE A 160 9.90 0.74 13.43
CA PHE A 160 10.64 0.81 14.69
C PHE A 160 11.93 1.60 14.48
N LEU A 161 12.09 2.66 15.26
CA LEU A 161 13.17 3.62 15.15
C LEU A 161 14.03 3.62 16.41
N GLU A 162 15.34 3.77 16.24
CA GLU A 162 16.25 4.09 17.35
C GLU A 162 15.86 5.45 17.97
N LYS A 163 15.81 5.52 19.30
CA LYS A 163 15.32 6.71 20.04
C LYS A 163 16.16 7.96 19.79
N ASP A 164 17.48 7.80 19.63
CA ASP A 164 18.41 8.92 19.56
C ASP A 164 18.71 9.36 18.13
N SER A 165 18.62 8.45 17.15
CA SER A 165 19.02 8.70 15.76
C SER A 165 17.84 8.77 14.78
N LEU A 166 16.65 8.33 15.20
CA LEU A 166 15.49 8.10 14.34
C LEU A 166 15.79 7.14 13.16
N LYS A 167 16.89 6.38 13.24
CA LYS A 167 17.22 5.39 12.23
C LYS A 167 16.19 4.27 12.26
N VAL A 168 15.64 3.97 11.09
CA VAL A 168 14.67 2.89 10.92
C VAL A 168 15.37 1.54 11.01
N VAL A 169 14.94 0.72 11.97
CA VAL A 169 15.54 -0.59 12.28
C VAL A 169 14.80 -1.71 11.55
N THR A 170 13.48 -1.71 11.62
CA THR A 170 12.63 -2.70 10.95
C THR A 170 11.21 -2.14 10.81
N ALA A 171 10.39 -2.84 10.03
CA ALA A 171 9.01 -2.49 9.82
C ALA A 171 8.15 -3.74 9.63
N GLY A 172 6.84 -3.57 9.72
CA GLY A 172 5.88 -4.62 9.44
C GLY A 172 4.52 -4.07 9.07
N ILE A 173 3.60 -4.98 8.76
CA ILE A 173 2.23 -4.64 8.39
C ILE A 173 1.37 -4.72 9.65
N TYR A 174 0.81 -3.60 10.07
CA TYR A 174 0.01 -3.49 11.28
C TYR A 174 -1.32 -4.26 11.12
N VAL A 175 -1.64 -5.11 12.09
CA VAL A 175 -2.86 -5.94 12.07
C VAL A 175 -3.87 -5.56 13.15
N GLY A 176 -3.60 -4.50 13.92
CA GLY A 176 -4.44 -4.04 15.02
C GLY A 176 -3.94 -4.53 16.38
N LYS A 177 -4.52 -3.99 17.48
CA LYS A 177 -4.26 -4.42 18.87
C LYS A 177 -2.75 -4.54 19.19
N ASN A 178 -1.94 -3.55 18.78
CA ASN A 178 -0.49 -3.52 19.00
C ASN A 178 0.31 -4.64 18.30
N GLN A 179 -0.32 -5.39 17.39
CA GLN A 179 0.28 -6.49 16.64
C GLN A 179 0.58 -6.12 15.20
N PHE A 180 1.58 -6.79 14.64
CA PHE A 180 2.03 -6.58 13.26
C PHE A 180 2.68 -7.83 12.69
N ILE A 181 2.72 -7.94 11.37
CA ILE A 181 3.36 -9.03 10.65
C ILE A 181 4.74 -8.57 10.20
N ASN A 182 5.75 -9.37 10.51
CA ASN A 182 7.15 -9.02 10.29
C ASN A 182 7.98 -10.25 9.92
N SER A 183 8.91 -10.05 8.99
CA SER A 183 10.00 -10.97 8.60
C SER A 183 11.38 -10.34 8.89
N GLY A 184 11.43 -9.50 9.92
CA GLY A 184 12.55 -8.63 10.25
C GLY A 184 13.50 -9.21 11.29
N TYR A 185 14.08 -8.34 12.10
CA TYR A 185 15.11 -8.72 13.07
C TYR A 185 14.58 -9.71 14.11
N GLY A 186 15.35 -10.76 14.40
CA GLY A 186 14.99 -11.79 15.38
C GLY A 186 13.90 -12.77 14.93
N ALA A 187 13.58 -12.84 13.63
CA ALA A 187 12.67 -13.84 13.07
C ALA A 187 13.36 -14.64 11.95
N GLU A 188 13.19 -15.96 11.94
CA GLU A 188 13.61 -16.84 10.84
C GLU A 188 12.51 -17.00 9.78
N THR A 189 11.28 -16.62 10.14
CA THR A 189 10.09 -16.71 9.31
C THR A 189 9.23 -15.47 9.46
N VAL A 190 8.27 -15.26 8.56
CA VAL A 190 7.19 -14.28 8.72
C VAL A 190 6.36 -14.67 9.94
N GLN A 191 6.16 -13.75 10.88
CA GLN A 191 5.45 -14.00 12.13
C GLN A 191 4.58 -12.81 12.53
N VAL A 192 3.55 -13.09 13.34
CA VAL A 192 2.84 -12.03 14.08
C VAL A 192 3.65 -11.70 15.32
N ARG A 193 3.95 -10.43 15.51
CA ARG A 193 4.71 -9.88 16.64
C ARG A 193 3.90 -8.79 17.33
N SER A 194 4.25 -8.48 18.58
CA SER A 194 3.67 -7.40 19.36
C SER A 194 4.69 -6.30 19.65
N THR A 195 4.24 -5.05 19.60
CA THR A 195 5.05 -3.89 20.02
C THR A 195 5.44 -3.94 21.49
N THR A 196 4.73 -4.73 22.29
CA THR A 196 4.98 -4.92 23.73
C THR A 196 6.03 -5.98 24.05
N GLU A 197 6.55 -6.71 23.05
CA GLU A 197 7.65 -7.64 23.31
C GLU A 197 8.93 -6.86 23.67
N ASP A 198 9.73 -7.40 24.58
CA ASP A 198 10.94 -6.75 25.12
C ASP A 198 11.87 -6.21 24.03
N TYR A 199 11.99 -6.94 22.92
CA TYR A 199 12.80 -6.51 21.78
C TYR A 199 12.27 -5.23 21.12
N PHE A 200 10.96 -5.09 20.96
CA PHE A 200 10.35 -3.95 20.27
C PHE A 200 10.08 -2.77 21.19
N ALA A 201 9.80 -3.03 22.47
CA ALA A 201 9.47 -2.02 23.48
C ALA A 201 10.57 -0.97 23.71
N LYS A 202 11.82 -1.26 23.31
CA LYS A 202 12.94 -0.31 23.41
C LYS A 202 12.99 0.73 22.28
N TYR A 203 12.27 0.52 21.19
CA TYR A 203 12.27 1.42 20.02
C TYR A 203 11.13 2.43 20.08
N GLN A 204 11.31 3.56 19.39
CA GLN A 204 10.20 4.45 19.08
C GLN A 204 9.37 3.83 17.94
N VAL A 205 8.05 3.93 18.03
CA VAL A 205 7.14 3.44 17.01
C VAL A 205 6.60 4.60 16.18
N ALA A 206 6.60 4.45 14.87
CA ALA A 206 5.91 5.33 13.94
C ALA A 206 5.02 4.52 13.00
N TYR A 207 3.94 5.14 12.51
CA TYR A 207 3.01 4.49 11.58
C TYR A 207 2.89 5.31 10.30
N LYS A 208 2.93 4.62 9.16
CA LYS A 208 2.67 5.22 7.86
C LYS A 208 1.51 4.53 7.16
N THR A 209 0.67 5.31 6.51
CA THR A 209 -0.41 4.81 5.66
C THR A 209 -0.09 5.00 4.18
N TYR A 210 -0.52 4.04 3.36
CA TYR A 210 -0.45 4.07 1.89
C TYR A 210 -1.84 4.01 1.25
N THR A 211 -2.86 3.89 2.08
CA THR A 211 -4.27 3.77 1.69
C THR A 211 -5.05 4.83 2.47
N PRO A 212 -4.80 6.12 2.18
CA PRO A 212 -5.30 7.21 3.00
C PRO A 212 -6.83 7.19 3.05
N LYS A 213 -7.38 7.65 4.17
CA LYS A 213 -8.82 7.69 4.39
C LYS A 213 -9.48 8.51 3.28
N GLY A 214 -10.53 7.95 2.70
CA GLY A 214 -11.33 8.64 1.71
C GLY A 214 -10.80 8.57 0.30
N GLU A 215 -9.86 7.67 0.03
CA GLU A 215 -9.49 7.32 -1.32
C GLU A 215 -10.47 6.30 -1.92
N HIS A 216 -10.83 6.54 -3.18
CA HIS A 216 -11.67 5.66 -3.99
C HIS A 216 -11.02 5.47 -5.35
N ILE A 217 -10.95 4.22 -5.82
CA ILE A 217 -10.46 3.90 -7.16
C ILE A 217 -11.68 3.68 -8.03
N VAL A 218 -11.79 4.46 -9.11
CA VAL A 218 -12.91 4.35 -10.05
C VAL A 218 -12.95 2.96 -10.66
N GLN A 219 -14.04 2.25 -10.44
CA GLN A 219 -14.31 0.91 -10.98
C GLN A 219 -14.98 1.00 -12.36
N THR A 220 -14.97 -0.11 -13.10
CA THR A 220 -15.62 -0.21 -14.41
C THR A 220 -17.10 0.17 -14.32
N GLY A 221 -17.53 1.14 -15.14
CA GLY A 221 -18.92 1.58 -15.22
C GLY A 221 -19.35 2.58 -14.15
N GLU A 222 -18.49 2.93 -13.18
CA GLU A 222 -18.80 4.00 -12.24
C GLU A 222 -18.78 5.37 -12.91
N THR A 223 -19.69 6.24 -12.47
CA THR A 223 -19.77 7.65 -12.89
C THR A 223 -19.52 8.55 -11.69
N LEU A 224 -19.16 9.81 -11.95
CA LEU A 224 -19.02 10.79 -10.88
C LEU A 224 -20.32 10.94 -10.06
N LYS A 225 -21.48 10.81 -10.70
CA LYS A 225 -22.79 10.81 -10.05
C LYS A 225 -22.99 9.61 -9.14
N SER A 226 -22.72 8.38 -9.61
CA SER A 226 -22.92 7.18 -8.79
C SER A 226 -21.98 7.16 -7.57
N ILE A 227 -20.74 7.65 -7.72
CA ILE A 227 -19.79 7.80 -6.61
C ILE A 227 -20.27 8.88 -5.63
N SER A 228 -20.74 10.02 -6.14
CA SER A 228 -21.33 11.09 -5.33
C SER A 228 -22.46 10.59 -4.44
N GLU A 229 -23.38 9.79 -5.01
CA GLU A 229 -24.49 9.18 -4.29
C GLU A 229 -24.01 8.15 -3.25
N ASN A 230 -23.12 7.23 -3.64
CA ASN A 230 -22.62 6.16 -2.76
C ASN A 230 -21.92 6.71 -1.50
N TYR A 231 -21.17 7.79 -1.63
CA TYR A 231 -20.43 8.37 -0.50
C TYR A 231 -21.16 9.56 0.15
N SER A 232 -22.33 9.94 -0.36
CA SER A 232 -23.09 11.10 0.12
C SER A 232 -22.27 12.41 0.12
N ILE A 233 -21.53 12.65 -0.97
CA ILE A 233 -20.70 13.85 -1.17
C ILE A 233 -21.07 14.47 -2.51
N SER A 234 -21.26 15.79 -2.60
CA SER A 234 -21.63 16.43 -3.87
C SER A 234 -20.57 16.24 -4.97
N MET A 235 -21.02 16.06 -6.22
CA MET A 235 -20.13 16.01 -7.39
C MET A 235 -19.19 17.23 -7.43
N SER A 236 -19.70 18.43 -7.15
CA SER A 236 -18.89 19.66 -7.10
C SER A 236 -17.74 19.58 -6.10
N THR A 237 -17.98 18.97 -4.93
CA THR A 237 -16.95 18.76 -3.91
C THR A 237 -15.90 17.76 -4.38
N ILE A 238 -16.33 16.66 -5.01
CA ILE A 238 -15.39 15.66 -5.57
C ILE A 238 -14.53 16.30 -6.66
N LYS A 239 -15.12 17.06 -7.60
CA LYS A 239 -14.37 17.75 -8.66
C LYS A 239 -13.35 18.73 -8.09
N SER A 240 -13.76 19.57 -7.14
CA SER A 240 -12.88 20.56 -6.51
C SER A 240 -11.71 19.91 -5.77
N ARG A 241 -11.95 18.82 -5.04
CA ARG A 241 -10.89 18.08 -4.30
C ARG A 241 -9.86 17.43 -5.21
N ASN A 242 -10.26 17.02 -6.40
CA ASN A 242 -9.44 16.27 -7.35
C ASN A 242 -8.99 17.10 -8.56
N ALA A 243 -9.33 18.39 -8.57
CA ALA A 243 -9.13 19.29 -9.70
C ALA A 243 -9.63 18.70 -11.04
N LEU A 244 -10.82 18.09 -11.04
CA LEU A 244 -11.44 17.55 -12.26
C LEU A 244 -12.06 18.68 -13.10
N SER A 245 -11.71 18.74 -14.39
CA SER A 245 -12.25 19.68 -15.38
C SER A 245 -13.69 19.30 -15.79
N MET A 246 -13.91 18.01 -16.02
CA MET A 246 -15.17 17.43 -16.50
C MET A 246 -15.71 16.36 -15.54
N ASP A 247 -16.85 15.79 -15.90
CA ASP A 247 -17.52 14.75 -15.11
C ASP A 247 -17.11 13.33 -15.54
N GLU A 248 -16.40 13.22 -16.66
CA GLU A 248 -15.81 11.96 -17.13
C GLU A 248 -14.69 11.52 -16.20
N LEU A 249 -14.66 10.22 -15.94
CA LEU A 249 -13.69 9.58 -15.07
C LEU A 249 -13.00 8.45 -15.83
N MET A 250 -11.71 8.29 -15.58
CA MET A 250 -10.95 7.15 -16.10
C MET A 250 -11.07 5.96 -15.14
N GLN A 251 -11.27 4.76 -15.67
CA GLN A 251 -11.18 3.55 -14.85
C GLN A 251 -9.78 3.48 -14.21
N GLY A 252 -9.73 3.18 -12.91
CA GLY A 252 -8.49 3.16 -12.14
C GLY A 252 -8.09 4.52 -11.56
N GLN A 253 -8.79 5.61 -11.93
CA GLN A 253 -8.51 6.94 -11.39
C GLN A 253 -8.74 6.99 -9.88
N TYR A 254 -7.80 7.59 -9.17
CA TYR A 254 -7.87 7.79 -7.73
C TYR A 254 -8.62 9.08 -7.41
N LEU A 255 -9.76 8.96 -6.71
CA LEU A 255 -10.55 10.08 -6.22
C LEU A 255 -10.39 10.25 -4.71
N GLN A 256 -10.12 11.47 -4.30
CA GLN A 256 -10.14 11.95 -2.93
C GLN A 256 -11.55 12.40 -2.57
N LEU A 257 -12.19 11.64 -1.69
CA LEU A 257 -13.58 11.81 -1.33
C LEU A 257 -13.77 12.57 -0.02
N TYR A 258 -12.96 12.36 1.03
CA TYR A 258 -13.10 13.10 2.29
C TYR A 258 -12.01 14.15 2.46
N SER A 259 -12.33 15.22 3.22
CA SER A 259 -11.36 16.26 3.51
C SER A 259 -10.50 15.90 4.71
N ASN A 260 -9.20 16.06 4.50
CA ASN A 260 -8.09 16.20 5.43
C ASN A 260 -7.34 14.93 5.91
N PRO A 261 -6.02 14.84 5.62
CA PRO A 261 -5.31 15.51 4.51
C PRO A 261 -5.48 14.72 3.20
N LEU A 262 -5.76 15.48 2.13
CA LEU A 262 -5.16 15.26 0.81
C LEU A 262 -3.68 14.93 1.02
N TYR A 263 -3.06 14.04 0.24
CA TYR A 263 -1.63 13.68 0.39
C TYR A 263 -0.80 14.90 0.90
N PRO A 264 -0.47 14.95 2.21
CA PRO A 264 -0.27 16.22 2.93
C PRO A 264 0.98 16.98 2.53
N PHE A 265 1.81 16.37 1.68
CA PHE A 265 3.17 16.82 1.41
C PHE A 265 3.23 18.19 0.77
N TYR A 266 2.22 18.60 -0.02
CA TYR A 266 2.21 19.89 -0.72
C TYR A 266 1.31 20.96 -0.10
N VAL A 267 0.38 20.60 0.79
CA VAL A 267 -0.68 21.53 1.27
C VAL A 267 -0.11 22.68 2.11
N ASN A 268 1.04 22.47 2.75
CA ASN A 268 1.75 23.49 3.54
C ASN A 268 2.97 24.07 2.80
N GLN A 269 3.13 23.76 1.52
CA GLN A 269 4.29 24.17 0.72
C GLN A 269 3.89 25.35 -0.15
N GLU A 270 4.76 26.32 -0.33
CA GLU A 270 4.50 27.42 -1.25
C GLU A 270 4.29 26.89 -2.68
N ALA A 271 3.26 27.39 -3.36
CA ALA A 271 2.99 27.05 -4.76
C ALA A 271 3.98 27.75 -5.69
N ALA A 272 4.46 27.04 -6.71
CA ALA A 272 5.33 27.59 -7.74
C ALA A 272 4.62 28.58 -8.68
N TYR A 273 3.31 28.41 -8.87
CA TYR A 273 2.44 29.20 -9.76
C TYR A 273 0.97 28.98 -9.40
N ASP A 274 0.06 29.83 -9.91
CA ASP A 274 -1.37 29.87 -9.54
C ASP A 274 -2.09 28.50 -9.60
N LYS A 275 -1.77 27.68 -10.60
CA LYS A 275 -2.38 26.37 -10.83
C LYS A 275 -1.62 25.19 -10.23
N ALA A 276 -0.52 25.41 -9.49
CA ALA A 276 0.38 24.33 -9.08
C ALA A 276 -0.30 23.25 -8.24
N TYR A 277 -1.15 23.64 -7.28
CA TYR A 277 -1.88 22.67 -6.47
C TYR A 277 -2.92 21.89 -7.28
N ASP A 278 -3.55 22.50 -8.27
CA ASP A 278 -4.53 21.81 -9.11
C ASP A 278 -3.86 20.85 -10.08
N VAL A 279 -2.66 21.20 -10.57
CA VAL A 279 -1.76 20.27 -11.27
C VAL A 279 -1.43 19.08 -10.38
N ILE A 280 -0.98 19.31 -9.14
CA ILE A 280 -0.64 18.23 -8.21
C ILE A 280 -1.86 17.35 -7.87
N LYS A 281 -3.01 17.96 -7.54
CA LYS A 281 -4.26 17.23 -7.25
C LYS A 281 -4.65 16.33 -8.40
N TYR A 282 -4.68 16.88 -9.62
CA TYR A 282 -5.06 16.11 -10.80
C TYR A 282 -4.04 15.01 -11.11
N ALA A 283 -2.74 15.33 -11.09
CA ALA A 283 -1.66 14.37 -11.29
C ALA A 283 -1.74 13.18 -10.32
N TYR A 284 -2.08 13.46 -9.06
CA TYR A 284 -2.25 12.44 -8.03
C TYR A 284 -3.40 11.46 -8.35
N THR A 285 -4.45 11.92 -9.03
CA THR A 285 -5.55 11.03 -9.46
C THR A 285 -5.08 9.95 -10.44
N LEU A 286 -3.97 10.19 -11.13
CA LEU A 286 -3.42 9.28 -12.14
C LEU A 286 -2.45 8.26 -11.55
N ARG A 287 -2.26 8.20 -10.21
CA ARG A 287 -1.39 7.19 -9.60
C ARG A 287 -1.76 5.77 -10.03
N GLY A 288 -0.76 4.93 -10.23
CA GLY A 288 -0.92 3.56 -10.71
C GLY A 288 -1.24 3.42 -12.20
N PHE A 289 -1.43 4.52 -12.94
CA PHE A 289 -1.55 4.45 -14.40
C PHE A 289 -0.21 4.09 -15.01
N ASN A 290 -0.23 3.26 -16.05
CA ASN A 290 0.94 2.56 -16.56
C ASN A 290 1.97 3.49 -17.21
N TYR A 291 3.22 3.06 -17.18
CA TYR A 291 4.28 3.68 -17.97
C TYR A 291 4.34 3.06 -19.37
N VAL A 292 4.45 3.91 -20.39
CA VAL A 292 4.77 3.51 -21.77
C VAL A 292 5.73 4.54 -22.34
N PHE A 293 6.90 4.07 -22.80
CA PHE A 293 7.92 4.95 -23.39
C PHE A 293 7.36 5.74 -24.60
N GLY A 294 7.54 7.06 -24.61
CA GLY A 294 6.97 7.95 -25.62
C GLY A 294 5.48 8.25 -25.43
N GLY A 295 4.78 7.52 -24.57
CA GLY A 295 3.34 7.63 -24.35
C GLY A 295 2.93 8.91 -23.63
N GLU A 296 1.72 9.36 -23.88
CA GLU A 296 1.13 10.58 -23.30
C GLU A 296 -0.37 10.46 -23.00
N ASP A 297 -0.94 9.25 -23.09
CA ASP A 297 -2.35 8.97 -22.80
C ASP A 297 -2.41 8.09 -21.54
N PRO A 298 -3.08 8.49 -20.45
CA PRO A 298 -3.15 7.67 -19.25
C PRO A 298 -3.71 6.26 -19.48
N MET A 299 -4.73 6.11 -20.33
CA MET A 299 -5.41 4.83 -20.55
C MET A 299 -4.56 3.84 -21.36
N ILE A 300 -3.57 4.34 -22.11
CA ILE A 300 -2.59 3.53 -22.84
C ILE A 300 -1.30 3.38 -22.01
N GLY A 301 -0.81 4.51 -21.49
CA GLY A 301 0.36 4.68 -20.63
C GLY A 301 1.15 5.94 -20.98
N MET A 302 1.91 6.44 -20.01
CA MET A 302 2.66 7.70 -20.12
C MET A 302 4.14 7.53 -19.74
N ASP A 303 5.04 8.10 -20.53
CA ASP A 303 6.42 8.30 -20.07
C ASP A 303 6.50 9.47 -19.07
N CYS A 304 7.69 9.74 -18.52
CA CYS A 304 7.84 10.80 -17.52
C CYS A 304 7.48 12.18 -18.05
N SER A 305 7.88 12.50 -19.27
CA SER A 305 7.61 13.77 -19.93
C SER A 305 6.18 13.86 -20.50
N GLY A 306 5.62 12.75 -20.98
CA GLY A 306 4.22 12.63 -21.40
C GLY A 306 3.26 12.83 -20.23
N PHE A 307 3.62 12.33 -19.04
CA PHE A 307 2.89 12.62 -17.80
C PHE A 307 2.88 14.11 -17.46
N ILE A 308 4.03 14.80 -17.52
CA ILE A 308 4.09 16.26 -17.31
C ILE A 308 3.20 16.98 -18.33
N TYR A 309 3.36 16.66 -19.62
CA TYR A 309 2.59 17.25 -20.71
C TYR A 309 1.08 17.07 -20.48
N TRP A 310 0.62 15.85 -20.20
CA TRP A 310 -0.79 15.53 -19.99
C TRP A 310 -1.39 16.33 -18.85
N VAL A 311 -0.79 16.27 -17.67
CA VAL A 311 -1.32 16.92 -16.46
C VAL A 311 -1.38 18.43 -16.65
N MET A 312 -0.31 19.03 -17.20
CA MET A 312 -0.26 20.47 -17.40
C MET A 312 -1.28 20.94 -18.45
N LYS A 313 -1.38 20.22 -19.59
CA LYS A 313 -2.38 20.51 -20.63
C LYS A 313 -3.81 20.39 -20.10
N GLU A 314 -4.11 19.36 -19.31
CA GLU A 314 -5.43 19.19 -18.70
C GLU A 314 -5.78 20.34 -17.74
N LYS A 315 -4.76 20.94 -17.11
CA LYS A 315 -4.90 22.16 -16.31
C LYS A 315 -4.80 23.46 -17.09
N GLY A 316 -4.89 23.38 -18.40
CA GLY A 316 -4.96 24.53 -19.30
C GLY A 316 -3.68 25.35 -19.25
N LEU A 317 -2.54 24.69 -19.08
CA LEU A 317 -1.21 25.27 -19.24
C LEU A 317 -0.74 25.01 -20.67
N SER A 318 -0.16 26.01 -21.30
CA SER A 318 0.30 25.93 -22.70
C SER A 318 1.68 25.28 -22.79
N VAL A 319 1.73 23.97 -22.56
CA VAL A 319 2.97 23.19 -22.67
C VAL A 319 3.07 22.46 -24.01
N LYS A 320 4.26 22.46 -24.62
CA LYS A 320 4.55 21.62 -25.78
C LYS A 320 4.97 20.23 -25.31
N ARG A 321 4.60 19.20 -26.08
CA ARG A 321 5.15 17.87 -25.90
C ARG A 321 6.66 17.92 -26.19
N GLY A 322 7.46 17.43 -25.26
CA GLY A 322 8.91 17.33 -25.37
C GLY A 322 9.43 16.23 -24.46
N SER A 323 10.72 15.94 -24.52
CA SER A 323 11.43 15.03 -23.63
C SER A 323 11.78 15.69 -22.29
N ALA A 324 12.25 14.91 -21.31
CA ALA A 324 12.81 15.44 -20.08
C ALA A 324 13.97 16.43 -20.34
N ALA A 325 14.81 16.16 -21.34
CA ALA A 325 15.91 17.04 -21.73
C ALA A 325 15.43 18.35 -22.36
N ASP A 326 14.32 18.32 -23.10
CA ASP A 326 13.72 19.52 -23.69
C ASP A 326 13.19 20.45 -22.58
N TYR A 327 12.43 19.91 -21.62
CA TYR A 327 11.97 20.68 -20.46
C TYR A 327 13.14 21.21 -19.63
N PHE A 328 14.16 20.40 -19.38
CA PHE A 328 15.36 20.84 -18.67
C PHE A 328 16.07 22.00 -19.37
N SER A 329 16.13 21.99 -20.71
CA SER A 329 16.77 23.05 -21.48
C SER A 329 15.98 24.36 -21.44
N LEU A 330 14.64 24.28 -21.43
CA LEU A 330 13.74 25.42 -21.40
C LEU A 330 13.63 26.09 -20.02
N LEU A 331 13.72 25.32 -18.94
CA LEU A 331 13.47 25.82 -17.60
C LEU A 331 14.67 26.51 -16.97
N SER A 332 14.42 27.62 -16.26
CA SER A 332 15.38 28.24 -15.35
C SER A 332 15.68 27.30 -14.17
N LYS A 333 16.96 27.14 -13.84
CA LYS A 333 17.42 26.22 -12.80
C LYS A 333 17.33 26.92 -11.45
N ILE A 334 16.82 26.23 -10.44
CA ILE A 334 16.58 26.79 -9.10
C ILE A 334 17.13 25.85 -8.01
N GLU A 335 17.51 26.44 -6.88
CA GLU A 335 17.98 25.69 -5.71
C GLU A 335 16.87 25.44 -4.68
N ASN A 336 15.88 26.33 -4.63
CA ASN A 336 14.79 26.30 -3.64
C ASN A 336 13.45 26.06 -4.37
N PRO A 337 13.11 24.80 -4.70
CA PRO A 337 11.90 24.49 -5.43
C PRO A 337 10.65 24.71 -4.58
N LYS A 338 9.59 25.14 -5.25
CA LYS A 338 8.23 25.24 -4.70
C LYS A 338 7.36 24.10 -5.22
N ALA A 339 6.25 23.82 -4.55
CA ALA A 339 5.33 22.78 -4.99
C ALA A 339 4.82 23.09 -6.40
N GLY A 340 4.96 22.14 -7.32
CA GLY A 340 4.61 22.28 -8.74
C GLY A 340 5.80 22.50 -9.66
N ASP A 341 6.98 22.88 -9.15
CA ASP A 341 8.21 22.92 -9.95
C ASP A 341 8.62 21.53 -10.44
N LEU A 342 9.47 21.45 -11.45
CA LEU A 342 9.96 20.16 -11.95
C LEU A 342 11.28 19.79 -11.28
N VAL A 343 11.46 18.49 -11.05
CA VAL A 343 12.74 17.89 -10.67
C VAL A 343 13.26 17.02 -11.79
N PHE A 344 14.55 17.16 -12.10
CA PHE A 344 15.21 16.45 -13.18
C PHE A 344 16.23 15.45 -12.64
N PHE A 345 16.39 14.35 -13.38
CA PHE A 345 17.40 13.34 -13.10
C PHE A 345 18.13 12.94 -14.37
N ARG A 346 19.41 12.60 -14.20
CA ARG A 346 20.29 12.15 -15.27
C ARG A 346 20.57 10.66 -15.17
N ASP A 347 20.96 10.07 -16.29
CA ASP A 347 21.51 8.72 -16.38
C ASP A 347 20.62 7.63 -15.73
N THR A 348 19.29 7.77 -15.87
CA THR A 348 18.31 6.79 -15.40
C THR A 348 18.14 5.68 -16.43
N GLY A 349 18.18 4.42 -15.98
CA GLY A 349 18.17 3.28 -16.90
C GLY A 349 19.49 3.18 -17.65
N THR A 350 19.44 3.02 -18.97
CA THR A 350 20.64 2.84 -19.83
C THR A 350 21.02 4.09 -20.64
N ARG A 351 20.22 5.15 -20.57
CA ARG A 351 20.42 6.38 -21.36
C ARG A 351 21.28 7.37 -20.58
N LEU A 352 22.05 8.20 -21.29
CA LEU A 352 22.89 9.25 -20.71
C LEU A 352 22.24 10.64 -20.81
N GLY A 353 22.64 11.55 -19.92
CA GLY A 353 22.14 12.93 -19.84
C GLY A 353 20.84 13.03 -19.07
N VAL A 354 20.10 14.14 -19.20
CA VAL A 354 18.80 14.30 -18.52
C VAL A 354 17.76 13.40 -19.16
N THR A 355 17.36 12.37 -18.43
CA THR A 355 16.52 11.27 -18.92
C THR A 355 15.19 11.16 -18.21
N HIS A 356 15.03 11.83 -17.07
CA HIS A 356 13.84 11.71 -16.24
C HIS A 356 13.40 13.04 -15.64
N VAL A 357 12.09 13.18 -15.41
CA VAL A 357 11.46 14.37 -14.86
C VAL A 357 10.28 13.99 -13.97
N GLY A 358 9.99 14.81 -12.96
CA GLY A 358 8.80 14.69 -12.12
C GLY A 358 8.34 16.03 -11.56
N ILE A 359 7.13 16.05 -11.00
CA ILE A 359 6.52 17.23 -10.35
C ILE A 359 6.91 17.23 -8.88
N TYR A 360 7.63 18.25 -8.42
CA TYR A 360 8.00 18.42 -7.03
C TYR A 360 6.77 18.71 -6.17
N LEU A 361 6.67 18.00 -5.05
CA LEU A 361 5.55 18.09 -4.12
C LEU A 361 5.90 18.84 -2.83
N GLY A 362 7.18 19.16 -2.59
CA GLY A 362 7.68 19.58 -1.29
C GLY A 362 8.28 18.43 -0.46
N ASP A 363 9.01 18.79 0.59
CA ASP A 363 9.66 17.85 1.54
C ASP A 363 10.48 16.74 0.86
N GLY A 364 11.17 17.08 -0.23
CA GLY A 364 11.97 16.12 -0.98
C GLY A 364 11.14 15.04 -1.67
N ARG A 365 9.84 15.25 -1.92
CA ARG A 365 8.98 14.30 -2.64
C ARG A 365 8.62 14.81 -4.01
N PHE A 366 8.40 13.89 -4.94
CA PHE A 366 8.01 14.22 -6.29
C PHE A 366 7.13 13.12 -6.90
N LEU A 367 6.22 13.51 -7.79
CA LEU A 367 5.32 12.63 -8.52
C LEU A 367 5.83 12.45 -9.95
N HIS A 368 5.96 11.20 -10.39
CA HIS A 368 6.53 10.85 -11.68
C HIS A 368 6.03 9.47 -12.14
N THR A 369 6.48 9.02 -13.31
CA THR A 369 6.24 7.65 -13.79
C THR A 369 7.51 6.80 -13.72
N THR A 370 7.39 5.49 -13.53
CA THR A 370 8.48 4.50 -13.76
C THR A 370 7.94 3.29 -14.51
N GLU A 371 8.83 2.56 -15.18
CA GLU A 371 8.49 1.35 -15.95
C GLU A 371 7.72 0.30 -15.13
N ASN A 372 8.07 0.12 -13.85
CA ASN A 372 7.48 -0.92 -13.02
C ASN A 372 6.17 -0.50 -12.34
N THR A 373 6.10 0.74 -11.86
CA THR A 373 5.04 1.19 -10.94
C THR A 373 4.05 2.14 -11.62
N GLY A 374 4.40 2.66 -12.80
CA GLY A 374 3.63 3.71 -13.44
C GLY A 374 3.70 5.01 -12.63
N VAL A 375 2.62 5.79 -12.62
CA VAL A 375 2.55 7.06 -11.88
C VAL A 375 2.59 6.81 -10.37
N HIS A 376 3.59 7.33 -9.67
CA HIS A 376 3.70 7.23 -8.22
C HIS A 376 4.65 8.29 -7.64
N ILE A 377 4.72 8.33 -6.31
CA ILE A 377 5.51 9.33 -5.58
C ILE A 377 6.81 8.70 -5.13
N SER A 378 7.92 9.39 -5.34
CA SER A 378 9.22 9.02 -4.80
C SER A 378 9.79 10.10 -3.90
N ASN A 379 10.86 9.75 -3.18
CA ASN A 379 11.60 10.67 -2.34
C ASN A 379 13.01 10.89 -2.90
N LEU A 380 13.45 12.14 -2.99
CA LEU A 380 14.76 12.55 -3.50
C LEU A 380 15.93 12.01 -2.67
N SER A 381 15.71 11.72 -1.39
CA SER A 381 16.73 11.13 -0.51
C SER A 381 16.81 9.60 -0.61
N SER A 382 16.07 8.96 -1.53
CA SER A 382 16.32 7.56 -1.86
C SER A 382 17.69 7.43 -2.52
N VAL A 383 18.42 6.33 -2.27
CA VAL A 383 19.77 6.14 -2.82
C VAL A 383 19.79 6.35 -4.33
N TYR A 384 18.82 5.76 -5.03
CA TYR A 384 18.69 5.87 -6.49
C TYR A 384 18.49 7.31 -6.95
N PHE A 385 17.52 8.04 -6.39
CA PHE A 385 17.22 9.40 -6.86
C PHE A 385 18.23 10.43 -6.38
N ALA A 386 18.85 10.22 -5.22
CA ALA A 386 19.93 11.07 -4.73
C ALA A 386 21.17 11.00 -5.64
N GLU A 387 21.53 9.81 -6.12
CA GLU A 387 22.66 9.63 -7.04
C GLU A 387 22.39 10.25 -8.42
N LYS A 388 21.13 10.22 -8.86
CA LYS A 388 20.72 10.62 -10.22
C LYS A 388 20.22 12.05 -10.31
N PHE A 389 20.11 12.77 -9.19
CA PHE A 389 19.59 14.13 -9.16
C PHE A 389 20.42 15.08 -10.04
N GLU A 390 19.71 15.85 -10.88
CA GLU A 390 20.31 16.87 -11.74
C GLU A 390 20.10 18.26 -11.16
N SER A 391 18.83 18.69 -11.11
CA SER A 391 18.43 20.05 -10.73
C SER A 391 16.91 20.14 -10.57
N PHE A 392 16.45 21.27 -10.04
CA PHE A 392 15.06 21.70 -10.15
C PHE A 392 14.91 22.75 -11.27
N GLY A 393 13.73 22.80 -11.88
CA GLY A 393 13.37 23.82 -12.88
C GLY A 393 12.08 24.55 -12.54
N GLN A 394 12.11 25.88 -12.64
CA GLN A 394 11.00 26.77 -12.32
C GLN A 394 9.91 26.72 -13.40
N VAL A 395 8.72 26.19 -13.09
CA VAL A 395 7.68 25.95 -14.11
C VAL A 395 7.03 27.23 -14.65
N GLU A 396 7.09 28.33 -13.90
CA GLU A 396 6.58 29.64 -14.33
C GLU A 396 7.09 30.03 -15.74
N SER A 397 8.33 29.65 -16.08
CA SER A 397 8.91 29.95 -17.40
C SER A 397 8.37 29.12 -18.57
N LEU A 398 7.47 28.15 -18.34
CA LEU A 398 6.74 27.43 -19.40
C LEU A 398 5.42 28.12 -19.79
N MET A 399 5.01 29.14 -19.04
CA MET A 399 3.68 29.73 -19.16
C MET A 399 3.62 30.97 -20.07
N ASP A 400 4.78 31.39 -20.61
CA ASP A 400 4.94 32.56 -21.48
C ASP A 400 4.93 32.23 -22.98
#